data_AF-A0A1W6Z1S1-F1
#
_entry.id   AF-A0A1W6Z1S1-F1
#
_cell.length_a   1.000
_cell.length_b   1.000
_cell.length_c   1.000
_cell.angle_alpha   90.00
_cell.angle_beta   90.00
_cell.angle_gamma   90.00
#
_symmetry.space_group_name_H-M   'P 1'
#
loop_
_entity.id
_entity.type
_entity.pdbx_description
1 polymer ?
#
loop_
_entity_poly.entity_id
_entity_poly.type
_entity_poly.pdbx_seq_one_letter_code
_entity_poly.pdbx_strand_id
1 'polypeptide(L)'
;MRLSKSLCAVVGDVLASTGSHATLDELFISAGAPGEPPGLSHGSKWKTWLFRCGEDPNVDGIAVLGNLLEEFMDLAPADPQKLPEWRAKRARVEAILEQNGLRYFRFGRVLPQGERPDEEPSPERARCISQPSRPEKVEQLLEVVVRGLRRAMHPLTHRRKGSQSLYFRNEYDVQDLLHALLRPWINDIRPEEFTPSYAGSSTRMDFLLPAHELVIETKIVRDRAHAKRIGDELIIDIEHYRIHPHCKTLWCVVYDPDNLITNSPGMKNDLDGERKSKDGEILVRTFIL
;
A
#
# COMPACT_ATOMS: atom_id res chain seq x y z
N MET A 1 10.39 9.04 -11.48
CA MET A 1 11.47 8.91 -12.49
C MET A 1 10.98 9.51 -13.80
N ARG A 2 11.81 10.26 -14.55
CA ARG A 2 11.37 10.87 -15.81
C ARG A 2 11.43 9.84 -16.96
N LEU A 3 10.35 9.72 -17.72
CA LEU A 3 10.33 8.90 -18.94
C LEU A 3 11.02 9.67 -20.08
N SER A 4 11.94 9.01 -20.80
CA SER A 4 12.64 9.65 -21.91
C SER A 4 11.73 9.81 -23.14
N LYS A 5 11.96 10.85 -23.95
CA LYS A 5 11.17 11.09 -25.17
C LYS A 5 11.31 9.98 -26.21
N SER A 6 12.45 9.27 -26.24
CA SER A 6 12.69 8.12 -27.11
C SER A 6 11.86 6.92 -26.67
N LEU A 7 11.80 6.64 -25.35
CA LEU A 7 10.91 5.62 -24.78
C LEU A 7 9.44 5.92 -25.09
N CYS A 8 8.99 7.14 -24.82
CA CYS A 8 7.60 7.52 -25.10
C CYS A 8 7.25 7.43 -26.59
N ALA A 9 8.21 7.69 -27.49
CA ALA A 9 7.98 7.60 -28.92
C ALA A 9 7.79 6.14 -29.39
N VAL A 10 8.64 5.21 -28.92
CA VAL A 10 8.53 3.79 -29.27
C VAL A 10 7.25 3.18 -28.70
N VAL A 11 6.93 3.46 -27.44
CA VAL A 11 5.73 2.93 -26.79
C VAL A 11 4.47 3.53 -27.43
N GLY A 12 4.45 4.84 -27.70
CA GLY A 12 3.31 5.48 -28.36
C GLY A 12 3.04 4.94 -29.78
N ASP A 13 4.09 4.60 -30.52
CA ASP A 13 3.99 3.95 -31.85
C ASP A 13 3.42 2.53 -31.76
N VAL A 14 3.81 1.76 -30.74
CA VAL A 14 3.29 0.41 -30.51
C VAL A 14 1.81 0.45 -30.09
N LEU A 15 1.46 1.30 -29.13
CA LEU A 15 0.07 1.47 -28.67
C LEU A 15 -0.82 2.00 -29.79
N ALA A 16 -0.30 2.84 -30.69
CA ALA A 16 -1.04 3.29 -31.87
C ALA A 16 -1.50 2.13 -32.78
N SER A 17 -0.93 0.92 -32.63
CA SER A 17 -1.35 -0.26 -33.39
C SER A 17 -2.28 -1.21 -32.63
N THR A 18 -2.61 -0.94 -31.36
CA THR A 18 -3.41 -1.84 -30.51
C THR A 18 -4.89 -1.47 -30.42
N GLY A 19 -5.26 -0.22 -30.70
CA GLY A 19 -6.64 0.22 -30.53
C GLY A 19 -6.99 1.52 -31.24
N SER A 20 -8.27 1.89 -31.16
CA SER A 20 -8.78 3.17 -31.65
C SER A 20 -8.45 4.32 -30.69
N HIS A 21 -8.66 5.56 -31.12
CA HIS A 21 -8.54 6.74 -30.25
C HIS A 21 -9.35 6.62 -28.96
N ALA A 22 -10.61 6.18 -29.03
CA ALA A 22 -11.46 6.06 -27.85
C ALA A 22 -10.95 4.99 -26.87
N THR A 23 -10.56 3.82 -27.41
CA THR A 23 -10.04 2.70 -26.61
C THR A 23 -8.75 3.09 -25.89
N LEU A 24 -7.85 3.77 -26.58
CA LEU A 24 -6.58 4.19 -26.00
C LEU A 24 -6.75 5.37 -25.03
N ASP A 25 -7.74 6.24 -25.24
CA ASP A 25 -8.08 7.28 -24.26
C ASP A 25 -8.53 6.67 -22.94
N GLU A 26 -9.42 5.68 -22.98
CA GLU A 26 -9.86 4.93 -21.79
C GLU A 26 -8.70 4.16 -21.13
N LEU A 27 -7.82 3.56 -21.94
CA LEU A 27 -6.63 2.86 -21.43
C LEU A 27 -5.69 3.82 -20.68
N PHE A 28 -5.41 5.00 -21.22
CA PHE A 28 -4.57 5.99 -20.55
C PHE A 28 -5.22 6.51 -19.26
N ILE A 29 -6.53 6.77 -19.27
CA ILE A 29 -7.26 7.22 -18.07
C ILE A 29 -7.22 6.14 -16.98
N SER A 30 -7.55 4.89 -17.33
CA SER A 30 -7.54 3.77 -16.37
C SER A 30 -6.13 3.42 -15.88
N ALA A 31 -5.10 3.63 -16.69
CA ALA A 31 -3.70 3.49 -16.29
C ALA A 31 -3.21 4.59 -15.34
N GLY A 32 -3.96 5.68 -15.16
CA GLY A 32 -3.62 6.79 -14.26
C GLY A 32 -2.93 7.98 -14.93
N ALA A 33 -3.10 8.16 -16.24
CA ALA A 33 -2.51 9.29 -16.95
C ALA A 33 -3.14 10.64 -16.49
N PRO A 34 -2.34 11.70 -16.31
CA PRO A 34 -2.84 12.98 -15.81
C PRO A 34 -3.53 13.80 -16.90
N GLY A 35 -4.57 14.52 -16.49
CA GLY A 35 -5.27 15.50 -17.31
C GLY A 35 -6.02 14.93 -18.51
N GLU A 36 -6.47 15.82 -19.39
CA GLU A 36 -7.27 15.46 -20.56
C GLU A 36 -6.41 14.90 -21.73
N PRO A 37 -6.98 13.99 -22.55
CA PRO A 37 -6.30 13.44 -23.72
C PRO A 37 -5.78 14.54 -24.67
N PRO A 38 -4.51 14.51 -25.11
CA PRO A 38 -3.99 15.53 -26.03
C PRO A 38 -4.73 15.56 -27.37
N GLY A 39 -5.05 16.75 -27.88
CA GLY A 39 -5.65 16.96 -29.21
C GLY A 39 -4.65 16.79 -30.37
N LEU A 40 -3.90 15.69 -30.39
CA LEU A 40 -2.86 15.39 -31.39
C LEU A 40 -3.24 14.18 -32.25
N SER A 41 -2.52 14.00 -33.37
CA SER A 41 -2.67 12.83 -34.24
C SER A 41 -2.30 11.51 -33.52
N HIS A 42 -2.88 10.39 -33.95
CA HIS A 42 -2.84 9.08 -33.27
C HIS A 42 -1.54 8.77 -32.53
N GLY A 43 -0.40 8.60 -33.22
CA GLY A 43 0.88 8.28 -32.55
C GLY A 43 1.47 9.43 -31.72
N SER A 44 1.25 10.68 -32.12
CA SER A 44 1.76 11.87 -31.41
C SER A 44 1.04 12.09 -30.08
N LYS A 45 -0.25 11.72 -30.01
CA LYS A 45 -1.09 11.80 -28.81
C LYS A 45 -0.53 10.94 -27.69
N TRP A 46 -0.33 9.65 -27.95
CA TRP A 46 0.14 8.68 -26.94
C TRP A 46 1.55 8.99 -26.45
N LYS A 47 2.45 9.35 -27.37
CA LYS A 47 3.80 9.80 -27.02
C LYS A 47 3.76 11.00 -26.06
N THR A 48 2.95 12.00 -26.39
CA THR A 48 2.89 13.25 -25.61
C THR A 48 2.24 13.02 -24.26
N TRP A 49 1.19 12.22 -24.20
CA TRP A 49 0.51 11.92 -22.95
C TRP A 49 1.36 11.07 -22.02
N LEU A 50 2.03 10.04 -22.54
CA LEU A 50 2.97 9.23 -21.78
C LEU A 50 4.14 10.08 -21.26
N PHE A 51 4.62 11.03 -22.05
CA PHE A 51 5.66 11.96 -21.60
C PHE A 51 5.18 12.84 -20.44
N ARG A 52 3.92 13.33 -20.47
CA ARG A 52 3.31 14.06 -19.35
C ARG A 52 3.25 13.22 -18.08
N CYS A 53 2.93 11.93 -18.19
CA CYS A 53 2.93 11.00 -17.04
C CYS A 53 4.30 10.92 -16.36
N GLY A 54 5.39 11.07 -17.12
CA GLY A 54 6.75 11.08 -16.58
C GLY A 54 7.24 12.44 -16.06
N GLU A 55 6.49 13.53 -16.32
CA GLU A 55 6.81 14.89 -15.83
C GLU A 55 5.98 15.30 -14.62
N ASP A 56 4.80 14.71 -14.43
CA ASP A 56 3.93 15.01 -13.31
C ASP A 56 4.46 14.40 -12.00
N PRO A 57 4.75 15.21 -10.95
CA PRO A 57 5.25 14.70 -9.68
C PRO A 57 4.24 13.86 -8.89
N ASN A 58 2.94 13.91 -9.23
CA ASN A 58 1.88 13.16 -8.55
C ASN A 58 1.54 11.84 -9.23
N VAL A 59 2.21 11.52 -10.35
CA VAL A 59 1.95 10.32 -11.15
C VAL A 59 3.17 9.41 -11.11
N ASP A 60 2.94 8.13 -10.81
CA ASP A 60 3.97 7.11 -11.01
C ASP A 60 4.06 6.76 -12.50
N GLY A 61 4.90 7.50 -13.23
CA GLY A 61 5.09 7.29 -14.67
C GLY A 61 5.58 5.89 -15.04
N ILE A 62 6.26 5.17 -14.15
CA ILE A 62 6.71 3.79 -14.41
C ILE A 62 5.51 2.83 -14.30
N ALA A 63 4.67 3.00 -13.28
CA ALA A 63 3.44 2.23 -13.13
C ALA A 63 2.48 2.45 -14.31
N VAL A 64 2.28 3.72 -14.72
CA VAL A 64 1.46 4.05 -15.90
C VAL A 64 2.02 3.37 -17.15
N LEU A 65 3.33 3.49 -17.40
CA LEU A 65 3.99 2.83 -18.53
C LEU A 65 3.75 1.31 -18.54
N GLY A 66 3.84 0.68 -17.37
CA GLY A 66 3.62 -0.74 -17.19
C GLY A 66 2.20 -1.18 -17.51
N ASN A 67 1.21 -0.47 -16.95
CA ASN A 67 -0.22 -0.72 -17.18
C ASN A 67 -0.59 -0.57 -18.66
N LEU A 68 -0.03 0.44 -19.34
CA LEU A 68 -0.27 0.65 -20.78
C LEU A 68 0.30 -0.48 -21.65
N LEU A 69 1.42 -1.07 -21.22
CA LEU A 69 2.11 -2.12 -21.97
C LEU A 69 1.57 -3.52 -21.67
N GLU A 70 0.83 -3.72 -20.59
CA GLU A 70 0.42 -5.04 -20.09
C GLU A 70 -0.24 -5.89 -21.17
N GLU A 71 -1.34 -5.43 -21.75
CA GLU A 71 -2.10 -6.19 -22.75
C GLU A 71 -1.21 -6.53 -23.96
N PHE A 72 -0.45 -5.57 -24.47
CA PHE A 72 0.42 -5.79 -25.63
C PHE A 72 1.57 -6.77 -25.35
N MET A 73 2.18 -6.70 -24.17
CA MET A 73 3.37 -7.48 -23.84
C MET A 73 3.06 -8.90 -23.38
N ASP A 74 1.89 -9.11 -22.76
CA ASP A 74 1.47 -10.38 -22.18
C ASP A 74 0.50 -11.18 -23.06
N LEU A 75 -0.20 -10.54 -24.00
CA LEU A 75 -1.16 -11.20 -24.89
C LEU A 75 -0.68 -11.19 -26.35
N ALA A 76 -0.21 -12.35 -26.82
CA ALA A 76 0.10 -12.54 -28.23
C ALA A 76 -1.16 -12.52 -29.11
N PRO A 77 -1.08 -12.04 -30.36
CA PRO A 77 -2.22 -12.04 -31.27
C PRO A 77 -2.69 -13.47 -31.57
N ALA A 78 -4.01 -13.67 -31.62
CA ALA A 78 -4.60 -14.98 -31.95
C ALA A 78 -4.33 -15.42 -33.41
N ASP A 79 -4.09 -14.45 -34.31
CA ASP A 79 -3.78 -14.69 -35.71
C ASP A 79 -2.28 -15.00 -35.90
N PRO A 80 -1.92 -16.22 -36.35
CA PRO A 80 -0.53 -16.61 -36.56
C PRO A 80 0.22 -15.72 -37.56
N GLN A 81 -0.47 -15.06 -38.50
CA GLN A 81 0.15 -14.19 -39.50
C GLN A 81 0.71 -12.90 -38.89
N LYS A 82 0.13 -12.43 -37.78
CA LYS A 82 0.54 -11.21 -37.06
C LYS A 82 1.64 -11.47 -36.04
N LEU A 83 1.93 -12.73 -35.74
CA LEU A 83 2.90 -13.14 -34.73
C LEU A 83 4.34 -12.64 -35.00
N PRO A 84 4.87 -12.67 -36.23
CA PRO A 84 6.21 -12.14 -36.52
C PRO A 84 6.32 -10.63 -36.27
N GLU A 85 5.30 -9.86 -36.69
CA GLU A 85 5.25 -8.41 -36.49
C GLU A 85 5.15 -8.06 -35.00
N TRP A 86 4.30 -8.77 -34.26
CA TRP A 86 4.17 -8.61 -32.81
C TRP A 86 5.49 -8.91 -32.09
N ARG A 87 6.19 -10.00 -32.45
CA ARG A 87 7.51 -10.34 -31.87
C ARG A 87 8.54 -9.23 -32.12
N ALA A 88 8.57 -8.67 -33.33
CA ALA A 88 9.47 -7.57 -33.67
C ALA A 88 9.16 -6.30 -32.87
N LYS A 89 7.88 -5.94 -32.74
CA LYS A 89 7.43 -4.80 -31.93
C LYS A 89 7.73 -5.00 -30.44
N ARG A 90 7.48 -6.20 -29.89
CA ARG A 90 7.80 -6.57 -28.51
C ARG A 90 9.29 -6.47 -28.23
N ALA A 91 10.14 -7.03 -29.10
CA ALA A 91 11.60 -6.92 -28.98
C ALA A 91 12.07 -5.46 -29.02
N ARG A 92 11.42 -4.61 -29.84
CA ARG A 92 11.71 -3.17 -29.89
C ARG A 92 11.34 -2.45 -28.58
N VAL A 93 10.24 -2.83 -27.94
CA VAL A 93 9.86 -2.32 -26.60
C VAL A 93 10.85 -2.78 -25.54
N GLU A 94 11.23 -4.06 -25.53
CA GLU A 94 12.23 -4.59 -24.59
C GLU A 94 13.58 -3.85 -24.74
N ALA A 95 14.06 -3.66 -25.98
CA ALA A 95 15.31 -2.96 -26.24
C ALA A 95 15.29 -1.49 -25.79
N ILE A 96 14.19 -0.75 -26.01
CA ILE A 96 14.11 0.65 -25.57
C ILE A 96 13.97 0.76 -24.05
N LEU A 97 13.31 -0.19 -23.39
CA LEU A 97 13.27 -0.24 -21.94
C LEU A 97 14.67 -0.45 -21.37
N GLU A 98 15.42 -1.43 -21.90
CA GLU A 98 16.80 -1.70 -21.47
C GLU A 98 17.72 -0.49 -21.67
N GLN A 99 17.63 0.21 -22.80
CA GLN A 99 18.38 1.44 -23.05
C GLN A 99 18.08 2.57 -22.05
N ASN A 100 16.90 2.55 -21.42
CA ASN A 100 16.49 3.49 -20.38
C ASN A 100 16.71 2.92 -18.98
N GLY A 101 17.45 1.81 -18.85
CA GLY A 101 17.69 1.15 -17.57
C GLY A 101 16.40 0.61 -16.95
N LEU A 102 15.45 0.14 -17.76
CA LEU A 102 14.18 -0.45 -17.33
C LEU A 102 14.07 -1.89 -17.86
N ARG A 103 13.29 -2.71 -17.17
CA ARG A 103 12.94 -4.06 -17.59
C ARG A 103 11.47 -4.34 -17.36
N TYR A 104 10.83 -4.95 -18.35
CA TYR A 104 9.44 -5.41 -18.26
C TYR A 104 9.36 -6.80 -17.64
N PHE A 105 8.32 -6.99 -16.82
CA PHE A 105 7.86 -8.23 -16.23
C PHE A 105 6.35 -8.36 -16.43
N ARG A 106 5.88 -9.60 -16.47
CA ARG A 106 4.46 -9.92 -16.62
C ARG A 106 3.58 -9.17 -15.61
N PHE A 107 2.32 -8.96 -15.98
CA PHE A 107 1.34 -8.17 -15.24
C PHE A 107 1.71 -6.69 -15.19
N GLY A 108 2.20 -6.15 -16.30
CA GLY A 108 2.46 -4.72 -16.44
C GLY A 108 3.56 -4.18 -15.52
N ARG A 109 4.45 -5.03 -15.00
CA ARG A 109 5.47 -4.58 -14.04
C ARG A 109 6.73 -4.10 -14.76
N VAL A 110 7.08 -2.83 -14.62
CA VAL A 110 8.32 -2.26 -15.16
C VAL A 110 9.20 -1.81 -14.01
N LEU A 111 10.47 -2.27 -13.98
CA LEU A 111 11.41 -1.97 -12.89
C LEU A 111 12.75 -1.46 -13.44
N PRO A 112 13.48 -0.61 -12.70
CA PRO A 112 14.85 -0.25 -13.01
C PRO A 112 15.80 -1.45 -13.11
N GLN A 113 16.73 -1.42 -14.05
CA GLN A 113 17.72 -2.48 -14.29
C GLN A 113 18.68 -2.57 -13.09
N GLY A 114 18.57 -3.65 -12.32
CA GLY A 114 19.26 -3.85 -11.04
C GLY A 114 18.29 -4.20 -9.90
N GLU A 115 17.04 -3.79 -10.04
CA GLU A 115 15.92 -4.31 -9.25
C GLU A 115 15.40 -5.57 -9.94
N ARG A 116 15.70 -6.74 -9.35
CA ARG A 116 14.97 -7.96 -9.70
C ARG A 116 13.54 -7.77 -9.15
N PRO A 117 12.47 -8.24 -9.84
CA PRO A 117 11.25 -8.56 -9.12
C PRO A 117 11.69 -9.53 -8.03
N ASP A 118 11.16 -9.39 -6.81
CA ASP A 118 11.43 -10.32 -5.71
C ASP A 118 11.58 -11.73 -6.29
N GLU A 119 12.82 -12.23 -6.34
CA GLU A 119 13.12 -13.49 -7.01
C GLU A 119 12.18 -14.52 -6.42
N GLU A 120 11.34 -15.14 -7.26
CA GLU A 120 10.53 -16.26 -6.81
C GLU A 120 11.47 -17.22 -6.06
N PRO A 121 11.23 -17.47 -4.77
CA PRO A 121 12.16 -18.24 -4.00
C PRO A 121 12.22 -19.64 -4.59
N SER A 122 13.45 -20.12 -4.83
CA SER A 122 13.73 -21.48 -5.31
C SER A 122 12.84 -22.53 -4.62
N PRO A 123 12.42 -23.62 -5.28
CA PRO A 123 11.49 -24.61 -4.72
C PRO A 123 11.90 -25.16 -3.34
N GLU A 124 13.21 -25.20 -3.07
CA GLU A 124 13.77 -25.57 -1.75
C GLU A 124 13.58 -24.49 -0.68
N ARG A 125 13.66 -23.20 -1.04
CA ARG A 125 13.26 -22.08 -0.18
C ARG A 125 11.74 -21.91 -0.09
N ALA A 126 10.97 -22.24 -1.12
CA ALA A 126 9.51 -22.23 -1.06
C ALA A 126 8.95 -23.20 0.00
N ARG A 127 9.66 -24.31 0.27
CA ARG A 127 9.37 -25.19 1.41
C ARG A 127 9.71 -24.57 2.77
N CYS A 128 10.68 -23.66 2.84
CA CYS A 128 11.03 -22.93 4.06
C CYS A 128 10.15 -21.69 4.28
N ILE A 129 9.69 -21.03 3.22
CA ILE A 129 8.81 -19.83 3.27
C ILE A 129 7.34 -20.22 3.50
N SER A 130 6.96 -21.44 3.13
CA SER A 130 5.62 -21.99 3.42
C SER A 130 5.46 -22.56 4.83
N GLN A 131 6.55 -22.64 5.61
CA GLN A 131 6.39 -22.81 7.04
C GLN A 131 6.13 -21.42 7.64
N PRO A 132 5.05 -21.24 8.44
CA PRO A 132 4.96 -20.04 9.28
C PRO A 132 6.19 -20.05 10.19
N SER A 133 7.20 -19.27 9.84
CA SER A 133 8.36 -19.07 10.68
C SER A 133 7.83 -18.42 11.95
N ARG A 134 7.91 -19.13 13.08
CA ARG A 134 7.59 -18.56 14.38
C ARG A 134 8.36 -17.24 14.51
N PRO A 135 7.68 -16.11 14.71
CA PRO A 135 8.37 -14.83 14.87
C PRO A 135 9.39 -14.93 16.01
N GLU A 136 10.62 -14.48 15.76
CA GLU A 136 11.68 -14.51 16.77
C GLU A 136 11.48 -13.40 17.82
N LYS A 137 10.87 -12.29 17.39
CA LYS A 137 10.58 -11.11 18.22
C LYS A 137 9.09 -10.80 18.23
N VAL A 138 8.62 -10.24 19.35
CA VAL A 138 7.21 -9.88 19.51
C VAL A 138 6.77 -8.83 18.48
N GLU A 139 7.63 -7.88 18.13
CA GLU A 139 7.32 -6.83 17.16
C GLU A 139 7.07 -7.43 15.77
N GLN A 140 7.81 -8.48 15.38
CA GLN A 140 7.58 -9.16 14.11
C GLN A 140 6.21 -9.85 14.09
N LEU A 141 5.85 -10.51 15.21
CA LEU A 141 4.52 -11.10 15.36
C LEU A 141 3.42 -10.04 15.25
N LEU A 142 3.55 -8.96 16.03
CA LEU A 142 2.57 -7.89 16.06
C LEU A 142 2.43 -7.25 14.66
N GLU A 143 3.52 -7.04 13.94
CA GLU A 143 3.48 -6.48 12.59
C GLU A 143 2.75 -7.41 11.60
N VAL A 144 2.98 -8.72 11.70
CA VAL A 144 2.25 -9.72 10.90
C VAL A 144 0.75 -9.70 11.23
N VAL A 145 0.39 -9.63 12.51
CA VAL A 145 -1.02 -9.58 12.95
C VAL A 145 -1.70 -8.29 12.45
N VAL A 146 -1.08 -7.13 12.68
CA VAL A 146 -1.62 -5.82 12.30
C VAL A 146 -1.77 -5.70 10.79
N ARG A 147 -0.73 -6.03 10.00
CA ARG A 147 -0.82 -5.98 8.53
C ARG A 147 -1.77 -7.05 7.97
N GLY A 148 -1.95 -8.15 8.68
CA GLY A 148 -2.87 -9.23 8.34
C GLY A 148 -4.34 -8.93 8.61
N LEU A 149 -4.66 -7.83 9.30
CA LEU A 149 -5.99 -7.56 9.85
C LEU A 149 -7.09 -7.53 8.77
N ARG A 150 -6.89 -6.81 7.66
CA ARG A 150 -7.84 -6.82 6.53
C ARG A 150 -8.13 -8.21 5.99
N ARG A 151 -7.08 -9.03 5.86
CA ARG A 151 -7.22 -10.42 5.40
C ARG A 151 -7.96 -11.28 6.41
N ALA A 152 -7.75 -11.05 7.71
CA ALA A 152 -8.49 -11.72 8.78
C ALA A 152 -9.97 -11.33 8.83
N MET A 153 -10.31 -10.08 8.50
CA MET A 153 -11.68 -9.59 8.42
C MET A 153 -12.48 -10.22 7.26
N HIS A 154 -11.84 -10.48 6.11
CA HIS A 154 -12.51 -10.98 4.91
C HIS A 154 -13.38 -12.24 5.10
N PRO A 155 -12.91 -13.35 5.70
CA PRO A 155 -13.74 -14.53 5.93
C PRO A 155 -14.86 -14.29 6.97
N LEU A 156 -14.73 -13.27 7.82
CA LEU A 156 -15.73 -12.90 8.82
C LEU A 156 -16.85 -12.05 8.24
N THR A 157 -16.55 -11.25 7.20
CA THR A 157 -17.53 -10.48 6.44
C THR A 157 -18.21 -11.32 5.36
N HIS A 158 -17.49 -12.24 4.71
CA HIS A 158 -17.97 -13.10 3.63
C HIS A 158 -18.20 -14.55 4.09
N ARG A 159 -19.11 -14.73 5.04
CA ARG A 159 -19.39 -16.05 5.63
C ARG A 159 -20.25 -16.93 4.71
N ARG A 160 -20.28 -18.23 5.03
CA ARG A 160 -21.12 -19.21 4.32
C ARG A 160 -22.60 -18.82 4.38
N LYS A 161 -23.34 -19.14 3.32
CA LYS A 161 -24.79 -18.89 3.21
C LYS A 161 -25.53 -19.35 4.47
N GLY A 162 -26.35 -18.47 5.04
CA GLY A 162 -27.12 -18.73 6.26
C GLY A 162 -26.38 -18.42 7.56
N SER A 163 -25.09 -18.05 7.53
CA SER A 163 -24.37 -17.54 8.69
C SER A 163 -24.51 -16.01 8.83
N GLN A 164 -24.49 -15.50 10.06
CA GLN A 164 -24.45 -14.06 10.31
C GLN A 164 -23.06 -13.49 10.01
N SER A 165 -22.94 -12.65 8.98
CA SER A 165 -21.73 -11.89 8.70
C SER A 165 -21.41 -10.90 9.82
N LEU A 166 -20.12 -10.73 10.11
CA LEU A 166 -19.62 -9.67 10.97
C LEU A 166 -19.35 -8.42 10.13
N TYR A 167 -19.44 -7.25 10.76
CA TYR A 167 -19.12 -5.96 10.16
C TYR A 167 -18.20 -5.19 11.09
N PHE A 168 -17.23 -4.47 10.52
CA PHE A 168 -16.26 -3.66 11.27
C PHE A 168 -16.58 -2.20 10.99
N ARG A 169 -17.45 -1.61 11.82
CA ARG A 169 -18.03 -0.27 11.61
C ARG A 169 -17.50 0.79 12.58
N ASN A 170 -17.00 0.35 13.73
CA ASN A 170 -16.43 1.21 14.76
C ASN A 170 -15.08 0.65 15.25
N GLU A 171 -14.40 1.42 16.09
CA GLU A 171 -13.11 1.07 16.70
C GLU A 171 -13.19 -0.22 17.51
N TYR A 172 -14.25 -0.42 18.31
CA TYR A 172 -14.45 -1.60 19.13
C TYR A 172 -14.53 -2.91 18.33
N ASP A 173 -15.18 -2.90 17.15
CA ASP A 173 -15.23 -4.09 16.29
C ASP A 173 -13.82 -4.51 15.84
N VAL A 174 -12.97 -3.53 15.55
CA VAL A 174 -11.57 -3.73 15.14
C VAL A 174 -10.72 -4.20 16.33
N GLN A 175 -10.95 -3.60 17.50
CA GLN A 175 -10.31 -3.99 18.77
C GLN A 175 -10.61 -5.44 19.11
N ASP A 176 -11.87 -5.87 19.06
CA ASP A 176 -12.28 -7.23 19.38
C ASP A 176 -11.56 -8.27 18.49
N LEU A 177 -11.48 -8.01 17.18
CA LEU A 177 -10.75 -8.89 16.28
C LEU A 177 -9.25 -8.89 16.59
N LEU A 178 -8.65 -7.72 16.78
CA LEU A 178 -7.22 -7.61 17.07
C LEU A 178 -6.89 -8.34 18.38
N HIS A 179 -7.68 -8.16 19.43
CA HIS A 179 -7.55 -8.83 20.71
C HIS A 179 -7.64 -10.36 20.54
N ALA A 180 -8.61 -10.85 19.75
CA ALA A 180 -8.75 -12.27 19.45
C ALA A 180 -7.53 -12.85 18.72
N LEU A 181 -6.89 -12.07 17.84
CA LEU A 181 -5.68 -12.47 17.12
C LEU A 181 -4.42 -12.44 18.01
N LEU A 182 -4.38 -11.57 19.02
CA LEU A 182 -3.23 -11.42 19.92
C LEU A 182 -3.19 -12.46 21.05
N ARG A 183 -4.36 -12.83 21.61
CA ARG A 183 -4.48 -13.74 22.77
C ARG A 183 -3.75 -15.08 22.65
N PRO A 184 -3.68 -15.74 21.47
CA PRO A 184 -2.93 -16.99 21.34
C PRO A 184 -1.42 -16.85 21.55
N TRP A 185 -0.89 -15.63 21.49
CA TRP A 185 0.55 -15.37 21.48
C TRP A 185 1.05 -14.57 22.68
N ILE A 186 0.22 -13.65 23.18
CA ILE A 186 0.58 -12.75 24.27
C ILE A 186 -0.25 -13.09 25.51
N ASN A 187 0.44 -13.49 26.58
CA ASN A 187 -0.21 -13.95 27.81
C ASN A 187 -0.84 -12.80 28.63
N ASP A 188 -0.20 -11.63 28.65
CA ASP A 188 -0.66 -10.44 29.40
C ASP A 188 -0.99 -9.31 28.43
N ILE A 189 -2.29 -9.14 28.18
CA ILE A 189 -2.87 -8.04 27.41
C ILE A 189 -3.84 -7.34 28.36
N ARG A 190 -3.62 -6.06 28.64
CA ARG A 190 -4.52 -5.24 29.45
C ARG A 190 -5.35 -4.36 28.52
N PRO A 191 -6.59 -4.75 28.19
CA PRO A 191 -7.49 -3.86 27.50
C PRO A 191 -7.95 -2.75 28.43
N GLU A 192 -8.20 -1.56 27.89
CA GLU A 192 -8.85 -0.46 28.60
C GLU A 192 -8.10 0.07 29.83
N GLU A 193 -6.76 -0.02 29.86
CA GLU A 193 -5.93 0.50 30.96
C GLU A 193 -5.91 2.05 30.93
N PHE A 194 -6.15 2.69 32.08
CA PHE A 194 -6.14 4.15 32.19
C PHE A 194 -4.73 4.72 32.36
N THR A 195 -4.45 5.84 31.71
CA THR A 195 -3.24 6.62 31.95
C THR A 195 -3.29 7.35 33.30
N PRO A 196 -2.13 7.71 33.89
CA PRO A 196 -2.09 8.76 34.89
C PRO A 196 -2.81 10.02 34.39
N SER A 197 -3.44 10.77 35.30
CA SER A 197 -4.17 11.98 34.91
C SER A 197 -3.21 13.02 34.33
N TYR A 198 -3.54 13.52 33.14
CA TYR A 198 -2.85 14.63 32.49
C TYR A 198 -3.84 15.77 32.26
N ALA A 199 -3.49 16.98 32.70
CA ALA A 199 -4.37 18.16 32.62
C ALA A 199 -5.81 17.95 33.15
N GLY A 200 -6.01 17.04 34.11
CA GLY A 200 -7.32 16.75 34.70
C GLY A 200 -8.15 15.67 33.97
N SER A 201 -7.64 15.05 32.90
CA SER A 201 -8.26 13.92 32.22
C SER A 201 -7.35 12.68 32.25
N SER A 202 -7.96 11.49 32.22
CA SER A 202 -7.26 10.22 32.00
C SER A 202 -7.73 9.63 30.67
N THR A 203 -6.80 9.32 29.78
CA THR A 203 -7.14 8.59 28.54
C THR A 203 -7.08 7.10 28.82
N ARG A 204 -7.91 6.35 28.11
CA ARG A 204 -8.00 4.90 28.22
C ARG A 204 -7.32 4.30 27.00
N MET A 205 -6.28 3.51 27.22
CA MET A 205 -5.53 2.83 26.18
C MET A 205 -6.31 1.61 25.68
N ASP A 206 -6.26 1.35 24.38
CA ASP A 206 -6.93 0.17 23.80
C ASP A 206 -6.29 -1.14 24.26
N PHE A 207 -4.98 -1.32 24.03
CA PHE A 207 -4.23 -2.49 24.50
C PHE A 207 -2.86 -2.12 25.05
N LEU A 208 -2.65 -2.31 26.35
CA LEU A 208 -1.32 -2.30 26.95
C LEU A 208 -0.75 -3.71 27.01
N LEU A 209 0.49 -3.89 26.55
CA LEU A 209 1.30 -5.10 26.66
C LEU A 209 2.46 -4.86 27.63
N PRO A 210 2.27 -5.04 28.94
CA PRO A 210 3.22 -4.56 29.96
C PRO A 210 4.61 -5.16 29.83
N ALA A 211 4.70 -6.46 29.52
CA ALA A 211 5.97 -7.18 29.37
C ALA A 211 6.81 -6.68 28.18
N HIS A 212 6.20 -5.91 27.28
CA HIS A 212 6.84 -5.37 26.07
C HIS A 212 6.89 -3.85 26.07
N GLU A 213 6.42 -3.21 27.15
CA GLU A 213 6.26 -1.76 27.29
C GLU A 213 5.63 -1.10 26.04
N LEU A 214 4.65 -1.80 25.46
CA LEU A 214 4.06 -1.47 24.17
C LEU A 214 2.55 -1.25 24.32
N VAL A 215 2.07 -0.17 23.73
CA VAL A 215 0.64 0.11 23.60
C VAL A 215 0.24 0.00 22.13
N ILE A 216 -0.90 -0.61 21.87
CA ILE A 216 -1.56 -0.58 20.55
C ILE A 216 -2.81 0.26 20.69
N GLU A 217 -2.89 1.33 19.92
CA GLU A 217 -4.05 2.23 19.81
C GLU A 217 -4.70 2.01 18.45
N THR A 218 -6.01 1.83 18.42
CA THR A 218 -6.77 1.55 17.19
C THR A 218 -7.70 2.70 16.85
N LYS A 219 -7.78 3.06 15.57
CA LYS A 219 -8.74 4.04 15.06
C LYS A 219 -9.38 3.52 13.78
N ILE A 220 -10.63 3.91 13.52
CA ILE A 220 -11.28 3.65 12.23
C ILE A 220 -11.63 4.95 11.53
N VAL A 221 -11.32 5.04 10.24
CA VAL A 221 -11.71 6.20 9.44
C VAL A 221 -13.16 6.03 9.01
N ARG A 222 -14.05 6.84 9.62
CA ARG A 222 -15.50 6.75 9.44
C ARG A 222 -15.98 7.52 8.21
N ASP A 223 -15.35 8.66 7.95
CA ASP A 223 -15.69 9.56 6.85
C ASP A 223 -14.51 10.49 6.52
N ARG A 224 -14.66 11.28 5.46
CA ARG A 224 -13.64 12.22 4.97
C ARG A 224 -13.33 13.36 5.95
N ALA A 225 -14.27 13.74 6.82
CA ALA A 225 -14.02 14.74 7.85
C ALA A 225 -13.20 14.14 9.01
N HIS A 226 -13.47 12.90 9.39
CA HIS A 226 -12.69 12.15 10.37
C HIS A 226 -11.25 11.92 9.90
N ALA A 227 -11.07 11.55 8.62
CA ALA A 227 -9.75 11.35 8.00
C ALA A 227 -8.82 12.56 8.16
N LYS A 228 -9.38 13.78 8.24
CA LYS A 228 -8.60 15.02 8.42
C LYS A 228 -8.22 15.31 9.88
N ARG A 229 -8.94 14.76 10.86
CA ARG A 229 -8.75 15.03 12.30
C ARG A 229 -8.08 13.88 13.05
N ILE A 230 -8.02 12.69 12.47
CA ILE A 230 -7.45 11.51 13.11
C ILE A 230 -5.99 11.72 13.57
N GLY A 231 -5.22 12.54 12.84
CA GLY A 231 -3.87 12.92 13.24
C GLY A 231 -3.85 13.72 14.55
N ASP A 232 -4.78 14.66 14.73
CA ASP A 232 -4.91 15.45 15.95
C ASP A 232 -5.25 14.57 17.16
N GLU A 233 -6.14 13.59 16.97
CA GLU A 233 -6.50 12.60 17.99
C GLU A 233 -5.28 11.77 18.40
N LEU A 234 -4.53 11.25 17.42
CA LEU A 234 -3.32 10.47 17.68
C LEU A 234 -2.21 11.30 18.34
N ILE A 235 -2.08 12.59 18.03
CA ILE A 235 -1.12 13.49 18.71
C ILE A 235 -1.45 13.61 20.20
N ILE A 236 -2.74 13.71 20.55
CA ILE A 236 -3.19 13.75 21.95
C ILE A 236 -2.87 12.41 22.64
N ASP A 237 -3.13 11.29 21.96
CA ASP A 237 -2.84 9.95 22.49
C ASP A 237 -1.32 9.77 22.74
N ILE A 238 -0.47 10.15 21.78
CA ILE A 238 0.99 10.14 21.92
C ILE A 238 1.45 10.94 23.14
N GLU A 239 0.90 12.14 23.30
CA GLU A 239 1.22 13.05 24.41
C GLU A 239 0.84 12.46 25.77
N HIS A 240 -0.34 11.84 25.88
CA HIS A 240 -0.80 11.23 27.12
C HIS A 240 -0.09 9.91 27.42
N TYR A 241 0.31 9.14 26.41
CA TYR A 241 0.89 7.82 26.62
C TYR A 241 2.37 7.87 26.95
N ARG A 242 3.10 8.91 26.52
CA ARG A 242 4.55 9.04 26.80
C ARG A 242 4.92 9.14 28.28
N ILE A 243 3.97 9.58 29.12
CA ILE A 243 4.16 9.69 30.58
C ILE A 243 3.81 8.39 31.31
N HIS A 244 3.25 7.40 30.60
CA HIS A 244 2.87 6.13 31.21
C HIS A 244 4.13 5.28 31.46
N PRO A 245 4.36 4.79 32.70
CA PRO A 245 5.63 4.15 33.07
C PRO A 245 5.92 2.87 32.28
N HIS A 246 4.88 2.18 31.81
CA HIS A 246 4.98 0.96 31.01
C HIS A 246 4.67 1.18 29.52
N CYS A 247 4.78 2.41 29.02
CA CYS A 247 4.60 2.71 27.60
C CYS A 247 5.86 3.37 27.04
N LYS A 248 6.72 2.56 26.42
CA LYS A 248 7.90 3.02 25.68
C LYS A 248 7.68 3.03 24.19
N THR A 249 6.76 2.20 23.69
CA THR A 249 6.42 2.10 22.28
C THR A 249 4.91 2.22 22.09
N LEU A 250 4.48 3.05 21.15
CA LEU A 250 3.08 3.18 20.73
C LEU A 250 2.92 2.78 19.28
N TRP A 251 2.01 1.85 19.04
CA TRP A 251 1.58 1.44 17.70
C TRP A 251 0.20 2.01 17.41
N CYS A 252 0.13 2.99 16.51
CA CYS A 252 -1.12 3.56 16.03
C CYS A 252 -1.62 2.74 14.83
N VAL A 253 -2.69 1.98 15.01
CA VAL A 253 -3.31 1.14 13.97
C VAL A 253 -4.57 1.83 13.47
N VAL A 254 -4.46 2.49 12.32
CA VAL A 254 -5.55 3.19 11.67
C VAL A 254 -6.13 2.30 10.58
N TYR A 255 -7.38 1.87 10.74
CA TYR A 255 -8.12 1.14 9.72
C TYR A 255 -8.93 2.11 8.85
N ASP A 256 -8.57 2.23 7.57
CA ASP A 256 -9.21 3.14 6.62
C ASP A 256 -9.90 2.35 5.49
N PRO A 257 -11.05 1.69 5.76
CA PRO A 257 -11.65 0.73 4.84
C PRO A 257 -11.82 1.25 3.41
N ASP A 258 -12.13 2.54 3.28
CA ASP A 258 -12.48 3.22 2.04
C ASP A 258 -11.34 4.13 1.48
N ASN A 259 -10.15 4.08 2.07
CA ASN A 259 -8.98 4.89 1.67
C ASN A 259 -9.27 6.40 1.64
N LEU A 260 -9.92 6.92 2.68
CA LEU A 260 -10.30 8.33 2.80
C LEU A 260 -9.15 9.24 3.22
N ILE A 261 -8.07 8.70 3.78
CA ILE A 261 -6.83 9.42 4.07
C ILE A 261 -6.06 9.60 2.74
N THR A 262 -6.00 10.83 2.25
CA THR A 262 -5.41 11.13 0.94
C THR A 262 -3.88 11.18 0.93
N ASN A 263 -3.24 11.42 2.08
CA ASN A 263 -1.78 11.47 2.22
C ASN A 263 -1.30 10.61 3.40
N SER A 264 -1.57 9.31 3.33
CA SER A 264 -1.16 8.33 4.35
C SER A 264 0.35 8.33 4.60
N PRO A 265 1.24 8.43 3.58
CA PRO A 265 2.68 8.51 3.82
C PRO A 265 3.10 9.76 4.60
N GLY A 266 2.52 10.92 4.29
CA GLY A 266 2.79 12.17 5.01
C GLY A 266 2.37 12.07 6.47
N MET A 267 1.14 11.65 6.73
CA MET A 267 0.63 11.45 8.09
C MET A 267 1.51 10.49 8.90
N LYS A 268 1.93 9.37 8.28
CA LYS A 268 2.84 8.42 8.92
C LYS A 268 4.19 9.07 9.27
N ASN A 269 4.79 9.79 8.34
CA ASN A 269 6.08 10.46 8.58
C ASN A 269 5.98 11.54 9.68
N ASP A 270 4.84 12.23 9.77
CA ASP A 270 4.61 13.27 10.78
C ASP A 270 4.38 12.68 12.19
N LEU A 271 3.82 11.47 12.29
CA LEU A 271 3.53 10.79 13.56
C LEU A 271 4.66 9.88 14.03
N ASP A 272 5.37 9.23 13.12
CA ASP A 272 6.38 8.22 13.46
C ASP A 272 7.64 8.82 14.10
N GLY A 273 8.36 7.95 14.81
CA GLY A 273 9.66 8.24 15.39
C GLY A 273 9.62 8.49 16.90
N GLU A 274 10.77 8.88 17.43
CA GLU A 274 10.91 9.17 18.85
C GLU A 274 10.26 10.52 19.20
N ARG A 275 9.54 10.55 20.31
CA ARG A 275 8.97 11.77 20.91
C ARG A 275 9.51 11.87 22.32
N LYS A 276 10.23 12.96 22.63
CA LYS A 276 10.89 13.18 23.91
C LYS A 276 10.42 14.49 24.53
N SER A 277 10.14 14.45 25.82
CA SER A 277 9.87 15.60 26.66
C SER A 277 10.59 15.44 28.01
N LYS A 278 10.48 16.45 28.87
CA LYS A 278 10.98 16.38 30.24
C LYS A 278 10.30 15.28 31.06
N ASP A 279 9.07 14.95 30.69
CA ASP A 279 8.20 14.06 31.47
C ASP A 279 8.17 12.61 30.95
N GLY A 280 8.83 12.32 29.81
CA GLY A 280 8.85 10.98 29.25
C GLY A 280 9.32 10.91 27.79
N GLU A 281 9.54 9.68 27.33
CA GLU A 281 9.89 9.35 25.95
C GLU A 281 9.05 8.19 25.43
N ILE A 282 8.71 8.25 24.14
CA ILE A 282 7.95 7.20 23.47
C ILE A 282 8.39 7.06 22.01
N LEU A 283 8.47 5.83 21.52
CA LEU A 283 8.68 5.50 20.11
C LEU A 283 7.33 5.23 19.44
N VAL A 284 6.99 6.02 18.42
CA VAL A 284 5.72 5.90 17.71
C VAL A 284 5.91 5.18 16.38
N ARG A 285 4.99 4.26 16.07
CA ARG A 285 4.87 3.60 14.76
C ARG A 285 3.43 3.58 14.31
N THR A 286 3.19 4.03 13.08
CA THR A 286 1.87 4.17 12.51
C THR A 286 1.65 3.19 11.36
N PHE A 287 0.52 2.51 11.43
CA PHE A 287 0.04 1.57 10.43
C PHE A 287 -1.30 2.09 9.91
N ILE A 288 -1.33 2.58 8.67
CA ILE A 288 -2.56 2.90 7.97
C ILE A 288 -2.88 1.69 7.10
N LEU A 289 -3.94 0.98 7.49
CA LEU A 289 -4.40 -0.26 6.90
C LEU A 289 -5.52 0.05 5.94
#